data_AF-A0A0K1U5P8-F1
#
_entry.id   AF-A0A0K1U5P8-F1
#
_cell.length_a   1.000
_cell.length_b   1.000
_cell.length_c   1.000
_cell.angle_alpha   90.00
_cell.angle_beta   90.00
_cell.angle_gamma   90.00
#
_symmetry.space_group_name_H-M   'P 1'
#
loop_
_entity.id
_entity.type
_entity.pdbx_description
1 polymer ?
#
loop_
_entity_poly.entity_id
_entity_poly.type
_entity_poly.pdbx_seq_one_letter_code
_entity_poly.pdbx_strand_id
1 'polypeptide(L)'
;MFEKFLNLSRVHKRLVSVFADVVVLFFALWAAFSLRLEQQFWVPDQGQLIVSGLTVVFTIAVFIKLGLYRAVIRYLSDRAFITVITGVVISSITLILLGYWLEVQVPRSVPIIYGALAFIFVSPDFS
;
A
#
# COMPACT_ATOMS: atom_id res chain seq x y z
N MET A 1 26.81 1.21 -25.34
CA MET A 1 26.34 2.30 -24.44
C MET A 1 24.97 2.00 -23.80
N PHE A 2 24.10 1.17 -24.42
CA PHE A 2 22.82 0.74 -23.84
C PHE A 2 22.90 -0.37 -22.76
N GLU A 3 24.00 -1.12 -22.68
CA GLU A 3 24.21 -2.23 -21.73
C GLU A 3 24.26 -1.81 -20.24
N LYS A 4 24.55 -0.52 -19.95
CA LYS A 4 24.58 -0.02 -18.57
C LYS A 4 23.21 0.38 -18.00
N PHE A 5 22.20 0.57 -18.86
CA PHE A 5 20.83 0.87 -18.43
C PHE A 5 20.06 -0.37 -17.97
N LEU A 6 20.49 -1.56 -18.41
CA LEU A 6 19.89 -2.85 -18.05
C LEU A 6 20.46 -3.47 -16.76
N ASN A 7 21.53 -2.87 -16.23
CA ASN A 7 22.17 -3.27 -14.98
C ASN A 7 21.75 -2.37 -13.82
N LEU A 8 20.46 -1.99 -13.77
CA LEU A 8 19.86 -1.40 -12.57
C LEU A 8 20.10 -2.36 -11.41
N SER A 9 21.13 -2.05 -10.61
CA SER A 9 21.49 -2.76 -9.39
C SER A 9 20.20 -3.08 -8.65
N ARG A 10 20.06 -4.33 -8.16
CA ARG A 10 18.84 -4.87 -7.54
C ARG A 10 18.19 -3.91 -6.52
N VAL A 11 18.98 -3.01 -5.94
CA VAL A 11 18.59 -1.90 -5.08
C VAL A 11 17.69 -0.87 -5.78
N HIS A 12 18.04 -0.41 -6.99
CA HIS A 12 17.25 0.59 -7.72
C HIS A 12 15.88 0.06 -8.13
N LYS A 13 15.79 -1.17 -8.64
CA LYS A 13 14.50 -1.80 -8.96
C LYS A 13 13.61 -1.87 -7.72
N ARG A 14 14.20 -2.20 -6.56
CA ARG A 14 13.50 -2.21 -5.28
C ARG A 14 13.02 -0.82 -4.86
N LEU A 15 13.86 0.22 -5.00
CA LEU A 15 13.45 1.60 -4.66
C LEU A 15 12.31 2.08 -5.54
N VAL A 16 12.34 1.77 -6.83
CA VAL A 16 11.24 2.10 -7.76
C VAL A 16 9.95 1.40 -7.35
N SER A 17 9.99 0.11 -7.01
CA SER A 17 8.80 -0.61 -6.52
C SER A 17 8.27 -0.05 -5.20
N VAL A 18 9.15 0.28 -4.24
CA VAL A 18 8.74 0.90 -2.97
C VAL A 18 8.05 2.25 -3.22
N PHE A 19 8.63 3.08 -4.10
CA PHE A 19 8.05 4.38 -4.43
C PHE A 19 6.70 4.24 -5.14
N ALA A 20 6.58 3.30 -6.08
CA ALA A 20 5.32 2.98 -6.74
C ALA A 20 4.25 2.56 -5.72
N ASP A 21 4.58 1.63 -4.81
CA ASP A 21 3.66 1.18 -3.76
C ASP A 21 3.24 2.34 -2.85
N VAL A 22 4.15 3.25 -2.48
CA VAL A 22 3.79 4.42 -1.66
C VAL A 22 2.70 5.24 -2.36
N VAL A 23 2.90 5.60 -3.63
CA VAL A 23 1.93 6.40 -4.40
C VAL A 23 0.60 5.65 -4.54
N VAL A 24 0.67 4.36 -4.87
CA VAL A 24 -0.49 3.49 -5.03
C VAL A 24 -1.29 3.35 -3.73
N LEU A 25 -0.63 3.16 -2.59
CA LEU A 25 -1.29 3.03 -1.30
C LEU A 25 -1.95 4.34 -0.86
N PHE A 26 -1.30 5.49 -1.08
CA PHE A 26 -1.93 6.79 -0.85
C PHE A 26 -3.17 6.98 -1.74
N PHE A 27 -3.07 6.63 -3.02
CA PHE A 27 -4.21 6.68 -3.93
C PHE A 27 -5.33 5.73 -3.51
N ALA A 28 -5.02 4.50 -3.08
CA ALA A 28 -6.00 3.54 -2.59
C ALA A 28 -6.73 4.04 -1.34
N LEU A 29 -6.02 4.67 -0.39
CA LEU A 29 -6.64 5.30 0.78
C LEU A 29 -7.55 6.45 0.37
N TRP A 30 -7.05 7.36 -0.49
CA TRP A 30 -7.83 8.49 -0.98
C TRP A 30 -9.10 8.03 -1.70
N ALA A 31 -8.99 7.03 -2.58
CA ALA A 31 -10.12 6.43 -3.28
C ALA A 31 -11.08 5.74 -2.31
N ALA A 32 -10.59 5.05 -1.28
CA ALA A 32 -11.44 4.41 -0.28
C ALA A 32 -12.27 5.42 0.53
N PHE A 33 -11.67 6.54 0.94
CA PHE A 33 -12.40 7.63 1.59
C PHE A 33 -13.39 8.31 0.63
N SER A 34 -12.96 8.62 -0.60
CA SER A 34 -13.80 9.21 -1.64
C SER A 34 -15.05 8.35 -1.94
N LEU A 35 -14.85 7.05 -2.16
CA LEU A 35 -15.94 6.08 -2.38
C LEU A 35 -16.85 5.96 -1.16
N ARG A 36 -16.28 5.97 0.05
CA ARG A 36 -17.05 5.80 1.28
C ARG A 36 -17.92 7.01 1.61
N LEU A 37 -17.38 8.21 1.39
CA LEU A 37 -18.04 9.47 1.69
C LEU A 37 -18.93 9.94 0.53
N GLU A 38 -18.95 9.18 -0.58
CA GLU A 38 -19.69 9.51 -1.80
C GLU A 38 -19.29 10.90 -2.35
N GLN A 39 -18.03 11.28 -2.11
CA GLN A 39 -17.46 12.56 -2.51
C GLN A 39 -16.44 12.34 -3.62
N GLN A 40 -16.72 12.85 -4.82
CA GLN A 40 -15.83 12.72 -5.97
C GLN A 40 -14.44 13.33 -5.73
N PHE A 41 -14.38 14.43 -4.98
CA PHE A 41 -13.14 15.08 -4.55
C PHE A 41 -13.11 15.18 -3.04
N TRP A 42 -12.88 14.06 -2.38
CA TRP A 42 -12.68 14.07 -0.94
C TRP A 42 -11.40 14.85 -0.58
N VAL A 43 -11.56 15.80 0.34
CA VAL A 43 -10.46 16.58 0.92
C VAL A 43 -10.25 16.07 2.34
N PRO A 44 -9.10 15.46 2.64
CA PRO A 44 -8.82 14.93 3.98
C PRO A 44 -8.62 16.06 4.99
N ASP A 45 -9.14 15.86 6.20
CA ASP A 45 -8.72 16.67 7.35
C ASP A 45 -7.30 16.30 7.81
N GLN A 46 -6.73 17.10 8.71
CA GLN A 46 -5.37 16.88 9.23
C GLN A 46 -5.20 15.51 9.89
N GLY A 47 -6.22 15.03 10.63
CA GLY A 47 -6.19 13.72 11.27
C GLY A 47 -6.20 12.58 10.25
N GLN A 48 -7.06 12.68 9.23
CA GLN A 48 -7.16 11.72 8.13
C GLN A 48 -5.87 11.66 7.32
N LEU A 49 -5.21 12.80 7.08
CA LEU A 49 -3.88 12.86 6.47
C LEU A 49 -2.83 12.13 7.32
N ILE A 50 -2.79 12.41 8.63
CA ILE A 50 -1.82 11.78 9.54
C ILE A 50 -2.03 10.27 9.62
N VAL A 51 -3.27 9.82 9.83
CA VAL A 51 -3.63 8.40 9.89
C VAL A 51 -3.28 7.69 8.58
N SER A 52 -3.57 8.31 7.43
CA SER A 52 -3.24 7.76 6.12
C SER A 52 -1.73 7.64 5.93
N GLY A 53 -0.99 8.71 6.25
CA GLY A 53 0.48 8.72 6.15
C GLY A 53 1.14 7.66 7.04
N LEU A 54 0.71 7.54 8.30
CA LEU A 54 1.21 6.52 9.22
C LEU A 54 0.87 5.11 8.74
N THR A 55 -0.34 4.91 8.21
CA THR A 55 -0.76 3.64 7.62
C THR A 55 0.15 3.25 6.46
N VAL A 56 0.43 4.16 5.52
CA VAL A 56 1.33 3.91 4.38
C VAL A 56 2.74 3.56 4.86
N VAL A 57 3.32 4.37 5.75
CA VAL A 57 4.68 4.14 6.30
C VAL A 57 4.76 2.76 6.96
N PHE A 58 3.77 2.40 7.77
CA PHE A 58 3.71 1.10 8.42
C PHE A 58 3.59 -0.04 7.40
N THR A 59 2.75 0.13 6.38
CA THR A 59 2.49 -0.88 5.34
C THR A 59 3.75 -1.17 4.53
N ILE A 60 4.48 -0.13 4.13
CA ILE A 60 5.77 -0.28 3.44
C ILE A 60 6.78 -1.01 4.33
N ALA A 61 6.84 -0.68 5.62
CA ALA A 61 7.70 -1.39 6.56
C ALA A 61 7.34 -2.89 6.67
N VAL A 62 6.05 -3.22 6.66
CA VAL A 62 5.54 -4.60 6.63
C VAL A 62 5.94 -5.30 5.33
N PHE A 63 5.72 -4.70 4.15
CA PHE A 63 6.12 -5.28 2.86
C PHE A 63 7.64 -5.49 2.76
N ILE A 64 8.44 -4.58 3.34
CA ILE A 64 9.90 -4.73 3.44
C ILE A 64 10.27 -5.94 4.32
N LYS A 65 9.62 -6.11 5.48
CA LYS A 65 9.88 -7.22 6.41
C LYS A 65 9.46 -8.56 5.83
N LEU A 66 8.25 -8.64 5.28
CA LEU A 66 7.74 -9.84 4.60
C LEU A 66 8.55 -10.19 3.34
N GLY A 67 9.26 -9.21 2.77
CA GLY A 67 10.19 -9.42 1.67
C GLY A 67 9.52 -9.40 0.30
N LEU A 68 8.40 -8.68 0.15
CA LEU A 68 7.66 -8.53 -1.10
C LEU A 68 8.62 -8.16 -2.25
N TYR A 69 9.41 -7.11 -2.04
CA TYR A 69 10.36 -6.61 -3.03
C TYR A 69 11.49 -7.59 -3.37
N ARG A 70 11.83 -8.51 -2.45
CA ARG A 70 12.80 -9.58 -2.73
C ARG A 70 12.15 -10.69 -3.57
N ALA A 71 10.87 -10.99 -3.32
CA ALA A 71 10.10 -12.00 -4.05
C ALA A 71 9.83 -11.59 -5.50
N VAL A 72 9.45 -10.31 -5.73
CA VAL A 72 9.23 -9.75 -7.07
C VAL A 72 10.48 -9.89 -7.95
N ILE A 73 11.66 -9.55 -7.42
CA ILE A 73 12.93 -9.66 -8.17
C ILE A 73 13.35 -11.12 -8.41
N ARG A 74 12.80 -12.07 -7.65
CA ARG A 74 13.09 -13.51 -7.79
C ARG A 74 12.02 -14.25 -8.62
N TYR A 75 11.04 -13.57 -9.19
CA TYR A 75 9.93 -14.18 -9.94
C TYR A 75 9.17 -15.28 -9.16
N LEU A 76 9.09 -15.19 -7.83
CA LEU A 76 8.25 -16.09 -7.02
C LEU A 76 6.85 -15.47 -6.87
N SER A 77 5.99 -15.71 -7.87
CA SER A 77 4.60 -15.23 -7.92
C SER A 77 3.80 -15.63 -6.67
N ASP A 78 3.87 -16.89 -6.25
CA ASP A 78 3.03 -17.43 -5.17
C ASP A 78 3.38 -16.82 -3.80
N ARG A 79 4.68 -16.63 -3.53
CA ARG A 79 5.13 -15.98 -2.30
C ARG A 79 4.80 -14.49 -2.28
N ALA A 80 4.87 -13.83 -3.43
CA ALA A 80 4.49 -12.43 -3.55
C ALA A 80 3.00 -12.25 -3.24
N PHE A 81 2.14 -13.11 -3.79
CA PHE A 81 0.70 -13.07 -3.52
C PHE A 81 0.34 -13.16 -2.04
N ILE A 82 0.84 -14.20 -1.36
CA ILE A 82 0.59 -14.40 0.07
C ILE A 82 1.12 -13.21 0.89
N THR A 83 2.25 -12.65 0.47
CA THR A 83 2.83 -11.46 1.11
C THR A 83 1.93 -10.24 0.95
N VAL A 84 1.37 -9.99 -0.24
CA VAL A 84 0.44 -8.88 -0.46
C VAL A 84 -0.81 -9.06 0.39
N ILE A 85 -1.46 -10.23 0.36
CA ILE A 85 -2.65 -10.49 1.19
C ILE A 85 -2.36 -10.24 2.66
N THR A 86 -1.29 -10.83 3.17
CA THR A 86 -0.93 -10.71 4.59
C THR A 86 -0.64 -9.25 4.96
N GLY A 87 0.13 -8.55 4.13
CA GLY A 87 0.47 -7.14 4.39
C GLY A 87 -0.73 -6.21 4.27
N VAL A 88 -1.66 -6.46 3.33
CA VAL A 88 -2.91 -5.72 3.20
C VAL A 88 -3.82 -5.92 4.41
N VAL A 89 -4.00 -7.15 4.88
CA VAL A 89 -4.80 -7.43 6.10
C VAL A 89 -4.20 -6.72 7.30
N ILE A 90 -2.89 -6.82 7.49
CA ILE A 90 -2.17 -6.11 8.56
C ILE A 90 -2.37 -4.59 8.42
N SER A 91 -2.26 -4.06 7.19
CA SER A 91 -2.43 -2.64 6.91
C SER A 91 -3.83 -2.14 7.23
N SER A 92 -4.88 -2.86 6.84
CA SER A 92 -6.27 -2.52 7.16
C SER A 92 -6.53 -2.53 8.66
N ILE A 93 -5.95 -3.49 9.40
CA ILE A 93 -6.01 -3.51 10.87
C ILE A 93 -5.29 -2.29 11.46
N THR A 94 -4.09 -1.97 10.96
CA THR A 94 -3.34 -0.80 11.39
C THR A 94 -4.14 0.49 11.17
N LEU A 95 -4.82 0.63 10.04
CA LEU A 95 -5.67 1.80 9.76
C LEU A 95 -6.79 1.94 10.80
N ILE A 96 -7.44 0.84 11.18
CA ILE A 96 -8.48 0.81 12.22
C ILE A 96 -7.88 1.24 13.57
N LEU A 97 -6.74 0.65 13.95
CA LEU A 97 -6.10 0.93 15.23
C LEU A 97 -5.62 2.38 15.33
N LEU A 98 -5.03 2.92 14.26
CA LEU A 98 -4.59 4.31 14.20
C LEU A 98 -5.77 5.28 14.24
N GLY A 99 -6.85 4.99 13.52
CA GLY A 99 -8.07 5.81 13.58
C GLY A 99 -8.65 5.86 14.99
N TYR A 100 -8.69 4.71 15.68
CA TYR A 100 -9.16 4.63 17.06
C TYR A 100 -8.23 5.37 18.05
N TRP A 101 -6.91 5.13 17.97
CA TRP A 101 -5.94 5.74 18.89
C TRP A 101 -5.76 7.24 18.72
N LEU A 102 -5.86 7.75 17.49
CA LEU A 102 -5.73 9.18 17.21
C LEU A 102 -7.07 9.91 17.25
N GLU A 103 -8.15 9.23 17.65
CA GLU A 103 -9.52 9.76 17.71
C GLU A 103 -9.99 10.37 16.37
N VAL A 104 -9.49 9.83 15.25
CA VAL A 104 -9.84 10.29 13.90
C VAL A 104 -11.01 9.46 13.37
N GLN A 105 -12.01 10.14 12.81
CA GLN A 105 -13.14 9.45 12.20
C GLN A 105 -12.74 8.73 10.91
N VAL A 106 -12.54 7.42 11.03
CA VAL A 106 -12.37 6.51 9.91
C VAL A 106 -13.62 5.63 9.80
N PRO A 107 -14.50 5.83 8.80
CA PRO A 107 -15.69 5.00 8.66
C PRO A 107 -15.31 3.52 8.51
N ARG A 108 -16.06 2.63 9.17
CA ARG A 108 -15.76 1.18 9.25
C ARG A 108 -15.57 0.44 7.92
N SER A 109 -16.12 0.96 6.82
CA SER A 109 -15.95 0.38 5.48
C SER A 109 -14.71 0.89 4.74
N VAL A 110 -14.09 2.00 5.16
CA VAL A 110 -12.84 2.50 4.55
C VAL A 110 -11.73 1.46 4.60
N PRO A 111 -11.42 0.80 5.74
CA PRO A 111 -10.36 -0.21 5.78
C PRO A 111 -10.60 -1.42 4.88
N ILE A 112 -11.86 -1.77 4.63
CA ILE A 112 -12.26 -2.87 3.74
C ILE A 112 -12.06 -2.45 2.28
N ILE A 113 -12.57 -1.27 1.89
CA ILE A 113 -12.43 -0.73 0.53
C ILE A 113 -10.95 -0.49 0.22
N TYR A 114 -10.23 0.15 1.14
CA TYR A 114 -8.79 0.35 1.05
C TYR A 114 -8.04 -0.97 0.87
N GLY A 115 -8.35 -1.99 1.69
CA GLY A 115 -7.70 -3.28 1.59
C GLY A 115 -7.90 -3.93 0.21
N ALA A 116 -9.14 -3.90 -0.31
CA ALA A 116 -9.44 -4.41 -1.64
C ALA A 116 -8.66 -3.65 -2.74
N LEU A 117 -8.65 -2.32 -2.70
CA LEU A 117 -7.93 -1.48 -3.67
C LEU A 117 -6.41 -1.68 -3.57
N ALA A 118 -5.86 -1.71 -2.36
CA ALA A 118 -4.44 -1.94 -2.13
C ALA A 118 -4.02 -3.31 -2.64
N PHE A 119 -4.83 -4.35 -2.41
CA PHE A 119 -4.57 -5.67 -2.95
C PHE A 119 -4.55 -5.66 -4.49
N ILE A 120 -5.58 -5.08 -5.14
CA ILE A 120 -5.67 -5.02 -6.60
C ILE A 120 -4.50 -4.26 -7.22
N PHE A 121 -4.11 -3.12 -6.64
CA PHE A 121 -3.06 -2.29 -7.23
C PHE A 121 -1.64 -2.76 -6.93
N VAL A 122 -1.42 -3.44 -5.80
CA VAL A 122 -0.08 -3.93 -5.40
C VAL A 122 0.16 -5.38 -5.84
N SER A 123 -0.89 -6.16 -6.12
CA SER A 123 -0.73 -7.54 -6.59
C SER A 123 0.04 -7.56 -7.93
N PRO A 124 1.13 -8.34 -8.04
CA PRO A 124 1.82 -8.52 -9.33
C PRO A 124 0.88 -9.19 -10.34
N ASP A 125 0.88 -8.71 -11.59
CA ASP A 125 0.07 -9.28 -12.67
C ASP A 125 0.28 -10.79 -12.81
N PHE A 126 -0.81 -11.55 -12.71
CA PHE A 126 -0.88 -12.98 -12.97
C PHE A 126 -1.17 -13.20 -14.46
N SER A 127 -0.24 -12.85 -15.34
CA SER A 127 -0.37 -13.13 -16.78
C SER A 127 0.87 -13.84 -17.30
#